data_AF-A0A8H4RQE9-F1
#
_entry.id   AF-A0A8H4RQE9-F1
#
_cell.length_a   1.000
_cell.length_b   1.000
_cell.length_c   1.000
_cell.angle_alpha   90.00
_cell.angle_beta   90.00
_cell.angle_gamma   90.00
#
_symmetry.space_group_name_H-M   'P 1'
#
loop_
_entity.id
_entity.type
_entity.pdbx_description
1 polymer ?
#
loop_
_entity_poly.entity_id
_entity_poly.type
_entity_poly.pdbx_seq_one_letter_code
_entity_poly.pdbx_strand_id
1 'polypeptide(L)'
;MGAYVSTGQCQAFHNITLNCSITNATAAIPYRTIGGLEYGQFQSNSDVAGVGIVYAFFSVALLALATSAVYLILQITRYMNFTGIKAHLDQTVAERRRTTSITLADIFDAIILSCSDQQAFTAGAYAITLRYAQGCVISAYHYNIVANMMLITCATHLMSVTVVSQYWKHKFLATLRVVIISLIYIATALLLSNQNAGEALTWPSVVPPVNQTDSLLILAAACFQGNQSALDKTLTETFGRGGKDLAIDTIERSSPDNRIVAGTILSSLFLYWYGLAILAELIRFWRGSRFSFSNRVQGGKWQQFSTLWLNRLFWLYQFAGAVFCTVAIVYSFNYIRDLRNWMDQSPWLQREPDGTNPENDATTFGQLVPLLLILLTIFVVFQLVGDKYSEYRERTKEKDKEDLEALANKSRFSESSTDIPEKKSSITATVTSIPSTPVKKSSWPLESDDREITTTSTFSSTPLTMPVPETGN
;
A
#
# COMPACT_ATOMS: atom_id res chain seq x y z
N MET A 1 1.08 -23.22 -16.60
CA MET A 1 0.56 -22.24 -17.57
C MET A 1 1.51 -21.05 -17.57
N GLY A 2 2.03 -20.63 -18.73
CA GLY A 2 3.01 -19.53 -18.80
C GLY A 2 2.39 -18.18 -18.38
N ALA A 3 3.20 -17.13 -18.24
CA ALA A 3 2.77 -15.78 -17.85
C ALA A 3 2.44 -14.84 -19.04
N TYR A 4 2.39 -15.39 -20.26
CA TYR A 4 2.31 -14.65 -21.53
C TYR A 4 0.93 -14.81 -22.18
N VAL A 5 0.48 -13.79 -22.89
CA VAL A 5 -0.69 -13.87 -23.77
C VAL A 5 -0.25 -13.48 -25.17
N SER A 6 0.11 -14.49 -25.96
CA SER A 6 0.43 -14.30 -27.38
C SER A 6 -0.83 -14.42 -28.24
N THR A 7 -0.76 -13.90 -29.47
CA THR A 7 -1.81 -14.08 -30.48
C THR A 7 -2.15 -15.56 -30.70
N GLY A 8 -1.14 -16.43 -30.75
CA GLY A 8 -1.33 -17.88 -30.87
C GLY A 8 -2.07 -18.49 -29.67
N GLN A 9 -1.79 -18.02 -28.45
CA GLN A 9 -2.52 -18.46 -27.26
C GLN A 9 -3.96 -17.95 -27.23
N CYS A 10 -4.22 -16.72 -27.66
CA CYS A 10 -5.58 -16.19 -27.76
C CYS A 10 -6.43 -17.00 -28.73
N GLN A 11 -5.87 -17.37 -29.88
CA GLN A 11 -6.56 -18.21 -30.85
C GLN A 11 -6.76 -19.63 -30.30
N ALA A 12 -5.72 -20.24 -29.70
CA ALA A 12 -5.77 -21.62 -29.24
C ALA A 12 -6.67 -21.84 -28.01
N PHE A 13 -6.65 -20.94 -27.02
CA PHE A 13 -7.35 -21.12 -25.74
C PHE A 13 -8.68 -20.39 -25.66
N HIS A 14 -8.80 -19.22 -26.29
CA HIS A 14 -9.99 -18.38 -26.21
C HIS A 14 -10.77 -18.32 -27.53
N ASN A 15 -10.26 -18.93 -28.60
CA ASN A 15 -10.83 -18.84 -29.95
C ASN A 15 -10.99 -17.37 -30.42
N ILE A 16 -10.08 -16.49 -29.96
CA ILE A 16 -10.05 -15.08 -30.34
C ILE A 16 -8.94 -14.87 -31.35
N THR A 17 -9.30 -14.54 -32.59
CA THR A 17 -8.35 -14.15 -33.63
C THR A 17 -8.06 -12.65 -33.53
N LEU A 18 -6.86 -12.31 -33.10
CA LEU A 18 -6.45 -10.90 -32.98
C LEU A 18 -5.98 -10.35 -34.32
N ASN A 19 -6.54 -9.20 -34.71
CA ASN A 19 -6.05 -8.46 -35.85
C ASN A 19 -4.89 -7.57 -35.41
N CYS A 20 -3.67 -7.95 -35.78
CA CYS A 20 -2.46 -7.17 -35.52
C CYS A 20 -1.97 -6.39 -36.75
N SER A 21 -2.82 -6.25 -37.79
CA SER A 21 -2.44 -5.53 -39.01
C SER A 21 -2.47 -4.02 -38.81
N ILE A 22 -1.53 -3.36 -39.49
CA ILE A 22 -1.38 -1.91 -39.51
C ILE A 22 -1.45 -1.51 -40.99
N THR A 23 -2.45 -0.71 -41.37
CA THR A 23 -2.54 -0.20 -42.74
C THR A 23 -2.20 1.29 -42.76
N ASN A 24 -1.23 1.66 -43.60
CA ASN A 24 -0.79 3.05 -43.69
C ASN A 24 -1.68 3.81 -44.67
N ALA A 25 -2.17 4.99 -44.29
CA ALA A 25 -3.04 5.79 -45.14
C ALA A 25 -2.23 6.58 -46.17
N THR A 26 -1.30 7.41 -45.67
CA THR A 26 -0.48 8.35 -46.45
C THR A 26 0.78 8.73 -45.66
N ALA A 27 1.72 9.48 -46.26
CA ALA A 27 2.87 10.01 -45.52
C ALA A 27 2.50 11.04 -44.43
N ALA A 28 1.31 11.67 -44.52
CA ALA A 28 0.84 12.69 -43.57
C ALA A 28 -0.02 12.11 -42.44
N ILE A 29 -0.75 11.02 -42.71
CA ILE A 29 -1.55 10.28 -41.73
C ILE A 29 -0.98 8.86 -41.70
N PRO A 30 -0.10 8.55 -40.75
CA PRO A 30 0.69 7.32 -40.79
C PRO A 30 -0.19 6.07 -40.75
N TYR A 31 -1.38 6.11 -40.14
CA TYR A 31 -2.23 4.94 -40.00
C TYR A 31 -3.69 5.22 -40.38
N ARG A 32 -4.24 4.38 -41.26
CA ARG A 32 -5.68 4.40 -41.61
C ARG A 32 -6.48 3.52 -40.66
N THR A 33 -5.96 2.32 -40.39
CA THR A 33 -6.56 1.34 -39.48
C THR A 33 -5.48 0.71 -38.62
N ILE A 34 -5.73 0.60 -37.31
CA ILE A 34 -4.84 -0.08 -36.36
C ILE A 34 -5.60 -1.26 -35.78
N GLY A 35 -5.14 -2.49 -36.06
CA GLY A 35 -5.83 -3.70 -35.61
C GLY A 35 -7.27 -3.84 -36.14
N GLY A 36 -7.55 -3.26 -37.30
CA GLY A 36 -8.90 -3.21 -37.88
C GLY A 36 -9.84 -2.18 -37.28
N LEU A 37 -9.37 -1.36 -36.32
CA LEU A 37 -10.12 -0.22 -35.79
C LEU A 37 -9.88 1.02 -36.65
N GLU A 38 -10.93 1.82 -36.81
CA GLU A 38 -10.90 3.18 -37.35
C GLU A 38 -11.03 4.23 -36.22
N TYR A 39 -10.90 5.51 -36.55
CA TYR A 39 -11.12 6.59 -35.58
C TYR A 39 -12.52 6.51 -34.97
N GLY A 40 -12.62 6.77 -33.66
CA GLY A 40 -13.85 6.68 -32.88
C GLY A 40 -14.33 5.26 -32.54
N GLN A 41 -13.59 4.21 -32.91
CA GLN A 41 -13.96 2.82 -32.64
C GLN A 41 -13.18 2.18 -31.48
N PHE A 42 -12.19 2.87 -30.91
CA PHE A 42 -11.41 2.31 -29.81
C PHE A 42 -12.26 2.30 -28.53
N GLN A 43 -12.61 1.10 -28.07
CA GLN A 43 -13.43 0.92 -26.88
C GLN A 43 -12.68 1.39 -25.63
N SER A 44 -13.32 2.29 -24.88
CA SER A 44 -12.86 2.74 -23.56
C SER A 44 -12.95 1.61 -22.53
N ASN A 45 -12.11 1.66 -21.49
CA ASN A 45 -12.21 0.75 -20.36
C ASN A 45 -12.06 1.52 -19.04
N SER A 46 -13.20 2.02 -18.56
CA SER A 46 -13.33 2.77 -17.32
C SER A 46 -12.90 1.97 -16.09
N ASP A 47 -13.00 0.65 -16.09
CA ASP A 47 -12.59 -0.18 -14.96
C ASP A 47 -11.06 -0.34 -14.86
N VAL A 48 -10.33 0.00 -15.93
CA VAL A 48 -8.86 -0.12 -16.00
C VAL A 48 -8.18 1.25 -16.03
N ALA A 49 -8.63 2.15 -16.90
CA ALA A 49 -8.07 3.48 -17.09
C ALA A 49 -8.97 4.60 -16.55
N GLY A 50 -10.00 4.24 -15.79
CA GLY A 50 -10.90 5.19 -15.15
C GLY A 50 -10.20 6.16 -14.23
N VAL A 51 -10.68 7.40 -14.22
CA VAL A 51 -10.14 8.47 -13.37
C VAL A 51 -10.23 8.11 -11.89
N GLY A 52 -11.36 7.54 -11.47
CA GLY A 52 -11.63 7.18 -10.08
C GLY A 52 -10.65 6.15 -9.56
N ILE A 53 -10.32 5.13 -10.37
CA ILE A 53 -9.37 4.10 -9.92
C ILE A 53 -7.92 4.59 -9.88
N VAL A 54 -7.50 5.38 -10.88
CA VAL A 54 -6.15 5.95 -10.89
C VAL A 54 -5.94 6.84 -9.67
N TYR A 55 -6.91 7.71 -9.36
CA TYR A 55 -6.85 8.52 -8.15
C TYR A 55 -6.95 7.67 -6.89
N ALA A 56 -7.73 6.60 -6.87
CA ALA A 56 -7.83 5.72 -5.71
C ALA A 56 -6.45 5.11 -5.34
N PHE A 57 -5.75 4.51 -6.31
CA PHE A 57 -4.41 3.97 -6.10
C PHE A 57 -3.43 5.06 -5.63
N PHE A 58 -3.46 6.21 -6.29
CA PHE A 58 -2.57 7.32 -5.96
C PHE A 58 -2.84 7.91 -4.57
N SER A 59 -4.10 8.08 -4.18
CA SER A 59 -4.49 8.60 -2.87
C SER A 59 -4.05 7.69 -1.73
N VAL A 60 -4.20 6.37 -1.88
CA VAL A 60 -3.71 5.41 -0.86
C VAL A 60 -2.18 5.46 -0.76
N ALA A 61 -1.49 5.54 -1.89
CA ALA A 61 -0.03 5.65 -1.92
C ALA A 61 0.46 6.96 -1.29
N LEU A 62 -0.21 8.07 -1.58
CA LEU A 62 0.08 9.39 -1.03
C LEU A 62 -0.17 9.43 0.48
N LEU A 63 -1.26 8.79 0.96
CA LEU A 63 -1.53 8.66 2.39
C LEU A 63 -0.40 7.91 3.09
N ALA A 64 -0.01 6.74 2.56
CA ALA A 64 1.10 5.95 3.11
C ALA A 64 2.43 6.72 3.12
N LEU A 65 2.70 7.49 2.05
CA LEU A 65 3.90 8.32 1.93
C LEU A 65 3.87 9.47 2.94
N ALA A 66 2.75 10.18 3.08
CA ALA A 66 2.59 11.27 4.02
C ALA A 66 2.77 10.78 5.46
N THR A 67 2.15 9.65 5.83
CA THR A 67 2.33 9.06 7.17
C THR A 67 3.77 8.61 7.40
N SER A 68 4.42 8.04 6.38
CA SER A 68 5.83 7.64 6.46
C SER A 68 6.77 8.84 6.62
N ALA A 69 6.52 9.94 5.89
CA ALA A 69 7.29 11.16 6.01
C ALA A 69 7.16 11.79 7.39
N VAL A 70 5.93 11.88 7.92
CA VAL A 70 5.68 12.34 9.30
C VAL A 70 6.39 11.45 10.31
N TYR A 71 6.31 10.13 10.16
CA TYR A 71 7.00 9.16 11.02
C TYR A 71 8.52 9.41 11.03
N LEU A 72 9.14 9.53 9.85
CA LEU A 72 10.58 9.77 9.73
C LEU A 72 10.98 11.15 10.30
N ILE A 73 10.19 12.20 10.08
CA ILE A 73 10.45 13.53 10.67
C ILE A 73 10.39 13.48 12.20
N LEU A 74 9.41 12.79 12.77
CA LEU A 74 9.31 12.60 14.22
C LEU A 74 10.50 11.80 14.78
N GLN A 75 11.06 10.87 14.00
CA GLN A 75 12.26 10.13 14.36
C GLN A 75 13.53 11.03 14.28
N ILE A 76 13.67 11.83 13.22
CA ILE A 76 14.78 12.78 13.03
C ILE A 76 14.81 13.81 14.15
N THR A 77 13.67 14.43 14.45
CA THR A 77 13.57 15.48 15.48
C THR A 77 13.96 14.95 16.86
N ARG A 78 13.66 13.69 17.18
CA ARG A 78 14.16 13.03 18.40
C ARG A 78 15.67 12.81 18.37
N TYR A 79 16.21 12.44 17.22
CA TYR A 79 17.64 12.19 17.07
C TYR A 79 18.47 13.46 17.23
N MET A 80 18.04 14.57 16.63
CA MET A 80 18.76 15.86 16.69
C MET A 80 18.65 16.55 18.06
N ASN A 81 17.53 16.37 18.78
CA ASN A 81 17.39 16.93 20.14
C ASN A 81 18.29 16.22 21.17
N PHE A 82 18.93 15.11 20.84
CA PHE A 82 19.80 14.36 21.75
C PHE A 82 21.25 14.90 21.80
N THR A 83 21.63 15.81 20.91
CA THR A 83 23.01 16.30 20.78
C THR A 83 23.39 17.52 21.64
N GLY A 84 22.53 18.01 22.56
CA GLY A 84 22.91 19.13 23.42
C GLY A 84 22.06 19.35 24.68
N ILE A 85 22.67 19.13 25.84
CA ILE A 85 22.44 19.89 27.09
C ILE A 85 21.00 19.87 27.65
N LYS A 86 20.51 18.74 28.16
CA LYS A 86 19.41 18.72 29.17
C LYS A 86 19.18 17.38 29.88
N ALA A 87 20.22 16.55 29.99
CA ALA A 87 20.12 15.15 30.40
C ALA A 87 19.59 14.88 31.84
N HIS A 88 19.41 15.90 32.70
CA HIS A 88 19.08 15.68 34.12
C HIS A 88 17.72 16.20 34.58
N LEU A 89 17.13 17.20 33.92
CA LEU A 89 15.79 17.71 34.30
C LEU A 89 14.64 17.00 33.59
N ASP A 90 14.96 16.23 32.54
CA ASP A 90 13.98 15.73 31.58
C ASP A 90 13.60 14.27 31.83
N GLN A 91 14.10 13.58 32.86
CA GLN A 91 13.88 12.13 33.01
C GLN A 91 12.41 11.76 33.29
N THR A 92 11.70 12.56 34.09
CA THR A 92 10.26 12.36 34.39
C THR A 92 9.35 12.85 33.26
N VAL A 93 9.72 13.93 32.58
CA VAL A 93 9.00 14.42 31.37
C VAL A 93 9.25 13.49 30.18
N ALA A 94 10.46 12.94 30.05
CA ALA A 94 10.83 12.00 29.01
C ALA A 94 10.08 10.68 29.14
N GLU A 95 9.83 10.18 30.36
CA GLU A 95 9.06 8.95 30.56
C GLU A 95 7.59 9.12 30.13
N ARG A 96 6.97 10.25 30.49
CA ARG A 96 5.61 10.60 30.02
C ARG A 96 5.56 10.85 28.50
N ARG A 97 6.60 11.46 27.92
CA ARG A 97 6.72 11.66 26.46
C ARG A 97 7.01 10.35 25.72
N ARG A 98 7.64 9.37 26.38
CA ARG A 98 7.92 8.03 25.84
C ARG A 98 6.64 7.22 25.66
N THR A 99 5.70 7.30 26.61
CA THR A 99 4.41 6.62 26.49
C THR A 99 3.55 7.17 25.35
N THR A 100 3.47 8.50 25.18
CA THR A 100 2.65 9.12 24.10
C THR A 100 3.29 8.97 22.72
N SER A 101 4.61 8.87 22.65
CA SER A 101 5.30 8.66 21.38
C SER A 101 5.18 7.24 20.84
N ILE A 102 5.04 6.25 21.73
CA ILE A 102 4.81 4.86 21.35
C ILE A 102 3.41 4.71 20.76
N THR A 103 2.39 5.41 21.30
CA THR A 103 1.03 5.31 20.78
C THR A 103 0.85 5.88 19.38
N LEU A 104 1.50 7.01 19.04
CA LEU A 104 1.43 7.57 17.68
C LEU A 104 2.17 6.73 16.64
N ALA A 105 3.32 6.15 17.01
CA ALA A 105 4.06 5.24 16.13
C ALA A 105 3.23 4.00 15.78
N ASP A 106 2.54 3.41 16.76
CA ASP A 106 1.66 2.27 16.54
C ASP A 106 0.48 2.62 15.59
N ILE A 107 -0.07 3.84 15.70
CA ILE A 107 -1.12 4.32 14.79
C ILE A 107 -0.58 4.46 13.36
N PHE A 108 0.57 5.11 13.17
CA PHE A 108 1.16 5.25 11.84
C PHE A 108 1.53 3.90 11.22
N ASP A 109 2.12 3.00 11.99
CA ASP A 109 2.43 1.63 11.56
C ASP A 109 1.15 0.93 11.07
N ALA A 110 0.04 1.04 11.81
CA ALA A 110 -1.23 0.43 11.42
C ALA A 110 -1.84 1.07 10.15
N ILE A 111 -1.75 2.39 9.97
CA ILE A 111 -2.24 3.07 8.75
C ILE A 111 -1.42 2.64 7.54
N ILE A 112 -0.09 2.68 7.64
CA ILE A 112 0.81 2.30 6.53
C ILE A 112 0.58 0.84 6.12
N LEU A 113 0.41 -0.05 7.10
CA LEU A 113 0.10 -1.46 6.83
C LEU A 113 -1.27 -1.65 6.18
N SER A 114 -2.30 -0.91 6.61
CA SER A 114 -3.64 -0.96 6.02
C SER A 114 -3.64 -0.50 4.55
N CYS A 115 -2.97 0.63 4.26
CA CYS A 115 -2.79 1.14 2.90
C CYS A 115 -2.09 0.13 1.99
N SER A 116 -1.03 -0.50 2.51
CA SER A 116 -0.31 -1.58 1.84
C SER A 116 -1.25 -2.74 1.52
N ASP A 117 -1.96 -3.30 2.51
CA ASP A 117 -2.83 -4.46 2.33
C ASP A 117 -3.91 -4.23 1.26
N GLN A 118 -4.56 -3.07 1.27
CA GLN A 118 -5.58 -2.72 0.27
C GLN A 118 -5.01 -2.68 -1.15
N GLN A 119 -3.83 -2.07 -1.33
CA GLN A 119 -3.19 -2.06 -2.63
C GLN A 119 -2.74 -3.45 -3.07
N ALA A 120 -2.28 -4.31 -2.14
CA ALA A 120 -1.96 -5.71 -2.46
C ALA A 120 -3.15 -6.45 -3.04
N PHE A 121 -4.31 -6.39 -2.37
CA PHE A 121 -5.51 -7.09 -2.85
C PHE A 121 -6.00 -6.52 -4.18
N THR A 122 -6.00 -5.20 -4.32
CA THR A 122 -6.46 -4.54 -5.54
C THR A 122 -5.52 -4.85 -6.72
N ALA A 123 -4.20 -4.69 -6.54
CA ALA A 123 -3.22 -5.04 -7.57
C ALA A 123 -3.21 -6.53 -7.89
N GLY A 124 -3.43 -7.40 -6.90
CA GLY A 124 -3.60 -8.84 -7.12
C GLY A 124 -4.80 -9.14 -8.00
N ALA A 125 -5.94 -8.48 -7.76
CA ALA A 125 -7.12 -8.59 -8.62
C ALA A 125 -6.84 -8.11 -10.05
N TYR A 126 -6.10 -7.01 -10.24
CA TYR A 126 -5.66 -6.55 -11.56
C TYR A 126 -4.74 -7.56 -12.25
N ALA A 127 -3.75 -8.11 -11.53
CA ALA A 127 -2.83 -9.09 -12.08
C ALA A 127 -3.58 -10.34 -12.57
N ILE A 128 -4.53 -10.84 -11.78
CA ILE A 128 -5.36 -11.99 -12.13
C ILE A 128 -6.28 -11.66 -13.31
N THR A 129 -6.97 -10.52 -13.26
CA THR A 129 -7.93 -10.10 -14.31
C THR A 129 -7.22 -9.90 -15.64
N LEU A 130 -6.07 -9.21 -15.64
CA LEU A 130 -5.26 -9.01 -16.83
C LEU A 130 -4.73 -10.33 -17.37
N ARG A 131 -4.34 -11.27 -16.49
CA ARG A 131 -3.86 -12.60 -16.91
C ARG A 131 -4.94 -13.47 -17.54
N TYR A 132 -6.11 -13.55 -16.92
CA TYR A 132 -7.09 -14.60 -17.21
C TYR A 132 -8.35 -14.11 -17.92
N ALA A 133 -8.76 -12.86 -17.70
CA ALA A 133 -10.00 -12.34 -18.26
C ALA A 133 -9.75 -11.40 -19.46
N GLN A 134 -8.77 -10.52 -19.34
CA GLN A 134 -8.58 -9.40 -20.28
C GLN A 134 -7.33 -9.53 -21.16
N GLY A 135 -6.49 -10.53 -20.94
CA GLY A 135 -5.16 -10.57 -21.54
C GLY A 135 -5.12 -10.55 -23.07
N CYS A 136 -6.14 -11.08 -23.74
CA CYS A 136 -6.23 -11.09 -25.21
C CYS A 136 -6.78 -9.79 -25.78
N VAL A 137 -7.62 -9.08 -25.04
CA VAL A 137 -8.40 -7.94 -25.56
C VAL A 137 -7.84 -6.60 -25.06
N ILE A 138 -7.08 -6.61 -23.96
CA ILE A 138 -6.51 -5.40 -23.38
C ILE A 138 -5.57 -4.71 -24.36
N SER A 139 -5.76 -3.42 -24.57
CA SER A 139 -4.88 -2.59 -25.40
C SER A 139 -3.52 -2.37 -24.72
N ALA A 140 -2.50 -2.02 -25.49
CA ALA A 140 -1.22 -1.60 -24.93
C ALA A 140 -1.33 -0.35 -24.03
N TYR A 141 -2.26 0.56 -24.34
CA TYR A 141 -2.61 1.71 -23.50
C TYR A 141 -3.09 1.28 -22.11
N HIS A 142 -4.14 0.46 -22.04
CA HIS A 142 -4.71 -0.02 -20.78
C HIS A 142 -3.68 -0.87 -20.00
N TYR A 143 -2.90 -1.68 -20.71
CA TYR A 143 -1.82 -2.47 -20.12
C TYR A 143 -0.74 -1.59 -19.45
N ASN A 144 -0.29 -0.52 -20.12
CA ASN A 144 0.69 0.41 -19.58
C ASN A 144 0.19 1.12 -18.32
N ILE A 145 -1.11 1.45 -18.26
CA ILE A 145 -1.74 2.02 -17.05
C ILE A 145 -1.70 1.02 -15.90
N VAL A 146 -2.17 -0.22 -16.12
CA VAL A 146 -2.16 -1.27 -15.08
C VAL A 146 -0.75 -1.55 -14.58
N ALA A 147 0.23 -1.68 -15.48
CA ALA A 147 1.61 -1.94 -15.11
C ALA A 147 2.19 -0.84 -14.20
N ASN A 148 1.91 0.43 -14.51
CA ASN A 148 2.34 1.55 -13.67
C ASN A 148 1.56 1.65 -12.34
N MET A 149 0.29 1.28 -12.31
CA MET A 149 -0.46 1.17 -11.05
C MET A 149 0.10 0.07 -10.15
N MET A 150 0.52 -1.06 -10.74
CA MET A 150 1.18 -2.13 -10.00
C MET A 150 2.57 -1.70 -9.48
N LEU A 151 3.30 -0.85 -10.21
CA LEU A 151 4.54 -0.24 -9.70
C LEU A 151 4.28 0.69 -8.51
N ILE A 152 3.22 1.50 -8.54
CA ILE A 152 2.78 2.31 -7.39
C ILE A 152 2.48 1.40 -6.18
N THR A 153 1.85 0.25 -6.42
CA THR A 153 1.62 -0.76 -5.38
C THR A 153 2.90 -1.36 -4.83
N CYS A 154 3.84 -1.78 -5.67
CA CYS A 154 5.15 -2.23 -5.24
C CYS A 154 5.86 -1.16 -4.39
N ALA A 155 5.84 0.10 -4.81
CA ALA A 155 6.43 1.21 -4.04
C ALA A 155 5.76 1.41 -2.67
N THR A 156 4.43 1.35 -2.60
CA THR A 156 3.69 1.47 -1.33
C THR A 156 4.02 0.32 -0.37
N HIS A 157 4.12 -0.90 -0.89
CA HIS A 157 4.53 -2.07 -0.12
C HIS A 157 5.97 -1.96 0.38
N LEU A 158 6.88 -1.54 -0.47
CA LEU A 158 8.27 -1.33 -0.08
C LEU A 158 8.40 -0.26 1.00
N MET A 159 7.64 0.83 0.88
CA MET A 159 7.53 1.85 1.93
C MET A 159 7.08 1.21 3.25
N SER A 160 6.06 0.35 3.23
CA SER A 160 5.57 -0.31 4.45
C SER A 160 6.64 -1.20 5.10
N VAL A 161 7.37 -2.01 4.33
CA VAL A 161 8.40 -2.92 4.88
C VAL A 161 9.61 -2.13 5.40
N THR A 162 9.97 -1.02 4.74
CA THR A 162 11.13 -0.21 5.12
C THR A 162 10.86 0.65 6.37
N VAL A 163 9.68 1.26 6.48
CA VAL A 163 9.38 2.26 7.52
C VAL A 163 8.82 1.61 8.79
N VAL A 164 7.96 0.60 8.67
CA VAL A 164 7.23 0.01 9.81
C VAL A 164 8.16 -0.81 10.70
N SER A 165 8.43 -0.30 11.89
CA SER A 165 9.39 -0.89 12.83
C SER A 165 8.91 -2.22 13.44
N GLN A 166 7.59 -2.41 13.52
CA GLN A 166 6.95 -3.58 14.13
C GLN A 166 6.29 -4.49 13.08
N TYR A 167 6.87 -4.59 11.87
CA TYR A 167 6.28 -5.37 10.78
C TYR A 167 6.02 -6.83 11.17
N TRP A 168 6.92 -7.42 11.98
CA TRP A 168 6.86 -8.81 12.45
C TRP A 168 6.09 -9.02 13.76
N LYS A 169 5.33 -8.03 14.25
CA LYS A 169 4.54 -8.17 15.50
C LYS A 169 3.60 -9.38 15.45
N HIS A 170 2.94 -9.58 14.31
CA HIS A 170 2.08 -10.72 14.04
C HIS A 170 2.72 -11.61 12.96
N LYS A 171 3.56 -12.56 13.38
CA LYS A 171 4.42 -13.36 12.49
C LYS A 171 3.67 -14.00 11.32
N PHE A 172 2.52 -14.64 11.59
CA PHE A 172 1.73 -15.29 10.54
C PHE A 172 1.23 -14.30 9.49
N LEU A 173 0.66 -13.17 9.93
CA LEU A 173 0.17 -12.12 9.03
C LEU A 173 1.32 -11.48 8.23
N ALA A 174 2.46 -11.24 8.86
CA ALA A 174 3.65 -10.71 8.21
C ALA A 174 4.19 -11.68 7.14
N THR A 175 4.27 -12.98 7.44
CA THR A 175 4.66 -14.00 6.46
C THR A 175 3.68 -14.06 5.29
N LEU A 176 2.38 -14.09 5.56
CA LEU A 176 1.35 -14.09 4.52
C LEU A 176 1.49 -12.87 3.60
N ARG A 177 1.67 -11.68 4.19
CA ARG A 177 1.88 -10.43 3.46
C ARG A 177 3.14 -10.48 2.60
N VAL A 178 4.27 -10.94 3.13
CA VAL A 178 5.51 -11.09 2.35
C VAL A 178 5.30 -12.03 1.17
N VAL A 179 4.58 -13.14 1.34
CA VAL A 179 4.29 -14.08 0.24
C VAL A 179 3.43 -13.42 -0.83
N ILE A 180 2.31 -12.81 -0.45
CA ILE A 180 1.39 -12.13 -1.40
C ILE A 180 2.11 -11.01 -2.14
N ILE A 181 2.84 -10.14 -1.44
CA ILE A 181 3.58 -9.05 -2.05
C ILE A 181 4.67 -9.60 -2.99
N SER A 182 5.36 -10.68 -2.61
CA SER A 182 6.38 -11.29 -3.48
C SER A 182 5.75 -11.82 -4.78
N LEU A 183 4.57 -12.43 -4.70
CA LEU A 183 3.81 -12.84 -5.89
C LEU A 183 3.41 -11.64 -6.76
N ILE A 184 3.00 -10.53 -6.16
CA ILE A 184 2.68 -9.28 -6.88
C ILE A 184 3.94 -8.72 -7.55
N TYR A 185 5.09 -8.68 -6.86
CA TYR A 185 6.35 -8.25 -7.45
C TYR A 185 6.77 -9.11 -8.64
N ILE A 186 6.63 -10.44 -8.52
CA ILE A 186 6.88 -11.36 -9.63
C ILE A 186 5.90 -11.07 -10.77
N ALA A 187 4.60 -10.91 -10.49
CA ALA A 187 3.60 -10.58 -11.50
C ALA A 187 3.93 -9.24 -12.20
N THR A 188 4.25 -8.18 -11.46
CA THR A 188 4.65 -6.88 -12.01
C THR A 188 5.91 -7.00 -12.87
N ALA A 189 6.93 -7.71 -12.40
CA ALA A 189 8.17 -7.91 -13.13
C ALA A 189 7.93 -8.69 -14.44
N LEU A 190 7.06 -9.70 -14.40
CA LEU A 190 6.64 -10.43 -15.60
C LEU A 190 5.86 -9.52 -16.55
N LEU A 191 4.91 -8.71 -16.06
CA LEU A 191 4.16 -7.80 -16.91
C LEU A 191 5.06 -6.79 -17.62
N LEU A 192 6.06 -6.25 -16.94
CA LEU A 192 7.03 -5.32 -17.52
C LEU A 192 8.01 -6.02 -18.47
N SER A 193 8.47 -7.23 -18.13
CA SER A 193 9.31 -8.05 -19.01
C SER A 193 8.60 -8.40 -20.32
N ASN A 194 7.29 -8.65 -20.27
CA ASN A 194 6.48 -8.97 -21.45
C ASN A 194 6.41 -7.81 -22.45
N GLN A 195 6.64 -6.57 -22.01
CA GLN A 195 6.71 -5.40 -22.91
C GLN A 195 7.94 -5.48 -23.84
N ASN A 196 8.94 -6.30 -23.52
CA ASN A 196 10.18 -6.40 -24.28
C ASN A 196 10.30 -7.69 -25.10
N ALA A 197 9.22 -8.49 -25.14
CA ALA A 197 9.27 -9.83 -25.71
C ALA A 197 9.04 -9.89 -27.24
N GLY A 198 8.62 -8.80 -27.87
CA GLY A 198 8.26 -8.75 -29.29
C GLY A 198 9.45 -8.45 -30.20
N GLU A 199 9.69 -9.30 -31.21
CA GLU A 199 10.70 -9.06 -32.26
C GLU A 199 10.14 -8.30 -33.47
N ALA A 200 8.84 -8.45 -33.76
CA ALA A 200 8.21 -7.88 -34.96
C ALA A 200 7.66 -6.46 -34.77
N LEU A 201 7.12 -6.17 -33.58
CA LEU A 201 6.55 -4.87 -33.23
C LEU A 201 7.13 -4.42 -31.89
N THR A 202 7.70 -3.21 -31.87
CA THR A 202 8.21 -2.61 -30.65
C THR A 202 7.06 -2.16 -29.76
N TRP A 203 7.10 -2.51 -28.48
CA TRP A 203 6.09 -2.08 -27.51
C TRP A 203 6.07 -0.55 -27.35
N PRO A 204 4.89 0.10 -27.48
CA PRO A 204 4.78 1.54 -27.37
C PRO A 204 4.76 1.94 -25.89
N SER A 205 5.93 2.20 -25.31
CA SER A 205 6.03 2.69 -23.92
C SER A 205 6.06 4.21 -23.81
N VAL A 206 6.37 4.91 -24.89
CA VAL A 206 6.51 6.37 -24.87
C VAL A 206 5.14 7.01 -25.00
N VAL A 207 4.83 7.97 -24.13
CA VAL A 207 3.63 8.81 -24.29
C VAL A 207 3.81 9.61 -25.57
N PRO A 208 2.93 9.47 -26.57
CA PRO A 208 3.10 10.21 -27.81
C PRO A 208 2.99 11.72 -27.54
N PRO A 209 3.70 12.55 -28.31
CA PRO A 209 3.55 13.99 -28.21
C PRO A 209 2.10 14.42 -28.49
N VAL A 210 1.68 15.55 -27.92
CA VAL A 210 0.30 16.07 -28.02
C VAL A 210 -0.15 16.30 -29.48
N ASN A 211 0.78 16.57 -30.39
CA ASN A 211 0.51 16.77 -31.81
C ASN A 211 0.40 15.46 -32.61
N GLN A 212 0.74 14.31 -32.02
CA GLN A 212 0.69 13.01 -32.67
C GLN A 212 -0.55 12.26 -32.21
N THR A 213 -1.57 12.18 -33.07
CA THR A 213 -2.83 11.50 -32.78
C THR A 213 -2.72 9.99 -32.88
N ASP A 214 -1.76 9.49 -33.67
CA ASP A 214 -1.67 8.07 -33.96
C ASP A 214 -0.53 7.38 -33.21
N SER A 215 -0.87 6.26 -32.58
CA SER A 215 0.07 5.46 -31.81
C SER A 215 -0.34 3.99 -31.81
N LEU A 216 0.66 3.11 -31.72
CA LEU A 216 0.44 1.67 -31.55
C LEU A 216 -0.15 1.32 -30.17
N LEU A 217 -0.29 2.29 -29.26
CA LEU A 217 -0.94 2.13 -27.96
C LEU A 217 -2.36 1.56 -28.03
N ILE A 218 -3.05 1.77 -29.15
CA ILE A 218 -4.43 1.32 -29.40
C ILE A 218 -4.48 -0.19 -29.72
N LEU A 219 -3.38 -0.77 -30.20
CA LEU A 219 -3.32 -2.17 -30.56
C LEU A 219 -3.39 -3.07 -29.32
N ALA A 220 -3.97 -4.27 -29.46
CA ALA A 220 -4.02 -5.27 -28.40
C ALA A 220 -2.60 -5.59 -27.90
N ALA A 221 -2.41 -5.65 -26.58
CA ALA A 221 -1.13 -5.94 -25.94
C ALA A 221 -0.52 -7.26 -26.43
N ALA A 222 -1.37 -8.26 -26.69
CA ALA A 222 -0.95 -9.56 -27.20
C ALA A 222 -0.28 -9.52 -28.59
N CYS A 223 -0.51 -8.46 -29.39
CA CYS A 223 0.16 -8.27 -30.68
C CYS A 223 1.66 -7.96 -30.55
N PHE A 224 2.10 -7.47 -29.39
CA PHE A 224 3.51 -7.18 -29.10
C PHE A 224 4.22 -8.33 -28.39
N GLN A 225 3.49 -9.37 -27.96
CA GLN A 225 4.03 -10.49 -27.21
C GLN A 225 4.37 -11.66 -28.16
N GLY A 226 5.60 -12.14 -28.11
CA GLY A 226 6.05 -13.28 -28.93
C GLY A 226 5.44 -14.63 -28.50
N ASN A 227 5.48 -15.61 -29.40
CA ASN A 227 5.01 -16.99 -29.13
C ASN A 227 5.95 -17.80 -28.22
N GLN A 228 7.23 -17.40 -28.10
CA GLN A 228 8.16 -18.07 -27.21
C GLN A 228 7.98 -17.60 -25.77
N SER A 229 8.20 -18.50 -24.82
CA SER A 229 8.19 -18.19 -23.38
C SER A 229 9.34 -17.23 -23.07
N ALA A 230 9.11 -15.94 -23.22
CA ALA A 230 10.08 -14.93 -22.83
C ALA A 230 10.46 -15.06 -21.35
N LEU A 231 9.65 -15.68 -20.50
CA LEU A 231 10.04 -16.01 -19.11
C LEU A 231 11.12 -17.07 -19.07
N ASP A 232 11.08 -18.09 -19.93
CA ASP A 232 12.13 -19.11 -19.94
C ASP A 232 13.44 -18.51 -20.46
N LYS A 233 13.36 -17.65 -21.48
CA LYS A 233 14.49 -16.87 -21.98
C LYS A 233 15.03 -15.91 -20.91
N THR A 234 14.17 -15.08 -20.31
CA THR A 234 14.53 -14.13 -19.26
C THR A 234 15.03 -14.83 -18.01
N LEU A 235 14.44 -15.93 -17.56
CA LEU A 235 14.93 -16.71 -16.42
C LEU A 235 16.26 -17.38 -16.74
N THR A 236 16.42 -17.95 -17.93
CA THR A 236 17.69 -18.57 -18.35
C THR A 236 18.79 -17.52 -18.51
N GLU A 237 18.47 -16.33 -19.01
CA GLU A 237 19.39 -15.20 -19.12
C GLU A 237 19.71 -14.60 -17.73
N THR A 238 18.74 -14.51 -16.83
CA THR A 238 18.90 -13.93 -15.48
C THR A 238 19.61 -14.88 -14.51
N PHE A 239 19.23 -16.16 -14.49
CA PHE A 239 19.73 -17.16 -13.54
C PHE A 239 20.77 -18.12 -14.15
N GLY A 240 21.00 -18.07 -15.46
CA GLY A 240 22.07 -18.82 -16.10
C GLY A 240 23.47 -18.33 -15.72
N ARG A 241 24.50 -18.99 -16.25
CA ARG A 241 25.92 -18.68 -15.95
C ARG A 241 26.35 -17.23 -16.24
N GLY A 242 25.55 -16.45 -16.98
CA GLY A 242 25.82 -15.04 -17.34
C GLY A 242 25.09 -13.98 -16.50
N GLY A 243 24.36 -14.34 -15.44
CA GLY A 243 23.47 -13.39 -14.72
C GLY A 243 24.13 -12.14 -14.12
N LYS A 244 25.47 -12.12 -13.96
CA LYS A 244 26.20 -10.91 -13.53
C LYS A 244 26.32 -9.87 -14.64
N ASP A 245 26.42 -10.30 -15.89
CA ASP A 245 26.61 -9.40 -17.01
C ASP A 245 25.29 -8.73 -17.38
N LEU A 246 24.14 -9.37 -17.14
CA LEU A 246 22.83 -8.80 -17.48
C LEU A 246 22.53 -7.50 -16.72
N ALA A 247 22.76 -7.46 -15.40
CA ALA A 247 22.47 -6.26 -14.61
C ALA A 247 23.39 -5.09 -15.01
N ILE A 248 24.66 -5.39 -15.29
CA ILE A 248 25.64 -4.37 -15.68
C ILE A 248 25.36 -3.90 -17.12
N ASP A 249 25.14 -4.81 -18.07
CA ASP A 249 24.90 -4.50 -19.48
C ASP A 249 23.53 -3.80 -19.69
N THR A 250 22.52 -4.13 -18.87
CA THR A 250 21.23 -3.41 -18.87
C THR A 250 21.38 -1.98 -18.33
N ILE A 251 22.22 -1.77 -17.31
CA ILE A 251 22.52 -0.44 -16.77
C ILE A 251 23.42 0.36 -17.73
N GLU A 252 24.36 -0.29 -18.41
CA GLU A 252 25.35 0.38 -19.27
C GLU A 252 24.77 0.72 -20.66
N ARG A 253 23.87 -0.10 -21.20
CA ARG A 253 23.20 0.17 -22.50
C ARG A 253 21.91 0.96 -22.40
N SER A 254 21.48 1.36 -21.21
CA SER A 254 20.29 2.18 -21.05
C SER A 254 20.55 3.60 -21.52
N SER A 255 20.25 3.90 -22.79
CA SER A 255 20.11 5.27 -23.23
C SER A 255 18.97 5.93 -22.45
N PRO A 256 19.16 7.14 -21.88
CA PRO A 256 18.16 7.83 -21.06
C PRO A 256 16.83 8.10 -21.78
N ASP A 257 16.81 8.06 -23.11
CA ASP A 257 15.59 8.25 -23.91
C ASP A 257 14.74 6.97 -24.05
N ASN A 258 15.28 5.80 -23.72
CA ASN A 258 14.53 4.55 -23.80
C ASN A 258 13.77 4.25 -22.50
N ARG A 259 12.53 4.76 -22.39
CA ARG A 259 11.68 4.60 -21.19
C ARG A 259 11.33 3.15 -20.84
N ILE A 260 11.37 2.24 -21.81
CA ILE A 260 11.25 0.79 -21.58
C ILE A 260 12.34 0.31 -20.62
N VAL A 261 13.57 0.76 -20.88
CA VAL A 261 14.73 0.40 -20.09
C VAL A 261 14.65 1.05 -18.73
N ALA A 262 14.19 2.31 -18.65
CA ALA A 262 13.93 2.96 -17.37
C ALA A 262 12.92 2.20 -16.51
N GLY A 263 11.80 1.74 -17.08
CA GLY A 263 10.80 0.93 -16.36
C GLY A 263 11.34 -0.42 -15.90
N THR A 264 12.10 -1.10 -16.76
CA THR A 264 12.72 -2.39 -16.44
C THR A 264 13.81 -2.25 -15.37
N ILE A 265 14.64 -1.20 -15.46
CA ILE A 265 15.64 -0.85 -14.44
C ILE A 265 14.95 -0.51 -13.13
N LEU A 266 13.91 0.33 -13.17
CA LEU A 266 13.17 0.72 -11.97
C LEU A 266 12.59 -0.52 -11.28
N SER A 267 11.94 -1.41 -12.04
CA SER A 267 11.39 -2.68 -11.52
C SER A 267 12.48 -3.60 -10.95
N SER A 268 13.64 -3.67 -11.61
CA SER A 268 14.78 -4.49 -11.15
C SER A 268 15.37 -3.92 -9.85
N LEU A 269 15.54 -2.60 -9.77
CA LEU A 269 15.95 -1.89 -8.56
C LEU A 269 14.93 -2.08 -7.43
N PHE A 270 13.64 -2.06 -7.74
CA PHE A 270 12.56 -2.36 -6.79
C PHE A 270 12.67 -3.75 -6.21
N LEU A 271 12.87 -4.77 -7.05
CA LEU A 271 13.02 -6.15 -6.61
C LEU A 271 14.28 -6.32 -5.74
N TYR A 272 15.39 -5.72 -6.15
CA TYR A 272 16.64 -5.73 -5.39
C TYR A 272 16.48 -5.05 -4.02
N TRP A 273 15.92 -3.85 -3.99
CA TRP A 273 15.70 -3.11 -2.75
C TRP A 273 14.69 -3.81 -1.84
N TYR A 274 13.66 -4.43 -2.41
CA TYR A 274 12.70 -5.25 -1.65
C TYR A 274 13.36 -6.49 -1.03
N GLY A 275 14.23 -7.17 -1.77
CA GLY A 275 15.05 -8.26 -1.24
C GLY A 275 15.95 -7.80 -0.09
N LEU A 276 16.62 -6.65 -0.24
CA LEU A 276 17.40 -6.04 0.85
C LEU A 276 16.53 -5.66 2.05
N ALA A 277 15.31 -5.20 1.83
CA ALA A 277 14.37 -4.86 2.89
C ALA A 277 13.94 -6.07 3.71
N ILE A 278 13.57 -7.15 3.04
CA ILE A 278 13.25 -8.42 3.72
C ILE A 278 14.47 -8.91 4.49
N LEU A 279 15.66 -8.88 3.90
CA LEU A 279 16.89 -9.32 4.58
C LEU A 279 17.20 -8.45 5.81
N ALA A 280 17.06 -7.12 5.72
CA ALA A 280 17.23 -6.21 6.84
C ALA A 280 16.26 -6.53 7.99
N GLU A 281 14.98 -6.77 7.67
CA GLU A 281 13.97 -7.11 8.66
C GLU A 281 14.16 -8.52 9.26
N LEU A 282 14.63 -9.48 8.47
CA LEU A 282 15.05 -10.78 8.99
C LEU A 282 16.24 -10.63 9.94
N ILE A 283 17.26 -9.86 9.59
CA ILE A 283 18.41 -9.60 10.49
C ILE A 283 17.93 -8.94 11.79
N ARG A 284 17.00 -7.98 11.71
CA ARG A 284 16.39 -7.32 12.88
C ARG A 284 15.68 -8.33 13.77
N PHE A 285 14.87 -9.20 13.17
CA PHE A 285 14.15 -10.28 13.86
C PHE A 285 15.12 -11.24 14.59
N TRP A 286 16.13 -11.73 13.88
CA TRP A 286 17.14 -12.65 14.43
C TRP A 286 17.94 -12.01 15.59
N ARG A 287 18.31 -10.73 15.45
CA ARG A 287 19.01 -10.00 16.53
C ARG A 287 18.12 -9.78 17.74
N GLY A 288 16.86 -9.39 17.54
CA GLY A 288 15.89 -9.19 18.63
C GLY A 288 15.69 -10.45 19.46
N SER A 289 15.57 -11.61 18.79
CA SER A 289 15.43 -12.90 19.48
C SER A 289 16.69 -13.28 20.28
N ARG A 290 17.89 -12.96 19.79
CA ARG A 290 19.16 -13.32 20.44
C ARG A 290 19.52 -12.40 21.60
N PHE A 291 19.19 -11.10 21.49
CA PHE A 291 19.52 -10.10 22.51
C PHE A 291 18.67 -10.25 23.78
N SER A 292 17.43 -10.73 23.65
CA SER A 292 16.59 -11.08 24.81
C SER A 292 17.29 -12.09 25.74
N PHE A 293 18.09 -13.01 25.18
CA PHE A 293 18.86 -13.99 25.96
C PHE A 293 20.19 -13.44 26.51
N SER A 294 20.83 -12.53 25.77
CA SER A 294 22.18 -12.03 26.11
C SER A 294 22.21 -10.92 27.17
N ASN A 295 21.08 -10.29 27.51
CA ASN A 295 21.01 -9.21 28.50
C ASN A 295 21.36 -9.63 29.95
N ARG A 296 21.72 -10.90 30.19
CA ARG A 296 22.29 -11.34 31.48
C ARG A 296 23.81 -11.21 31.59
N VAL A 297 24.54 -10.89 30.51
CA VAL A 297 26.02 -10.83 30.54
C VAL A 297 26.49 -9.41 30.27
N GLN A 298 27.17 -8.83 31.27
CA GLN A 298 27.58 -7.42 31.41
C GLN A 298 28.19 -6.78 30.15
N GLY A 299 27.63 -5.63 29.78
CA GLY A 299 27.98 -4.85 28.60
C GLY A 299 29.30 -4.10 28.71
N GLY A 300 30.16 -4.27 27.70
CA GLY A 300 31.34 -3.44 27.47
C GLY A 300 31.01 -2.18 26.66
N LYS A 301 31.83 -1.13 26.81
CA LYS A 301 31.73 0.16 26.07
C LYS A 301 31.65 -0.01 24.54
N TRP A 302 32.23 -1.08 24.01
CA TRP A 302 32.21 -1.39 22.57
C TRP A 302 30.80 -1.69 22.03
N GLN A 303 29.92 -2.24 22.88
CA GLN A 303 28.54 -2.55 22.54
C GLN A 303 27.69 -1.28 22.36
N GLN A 304 27.94 -0.24 23.17
CA GLN A 304 27.26 1.07 23.04
C GLN A 304 27.62 1.77 21.72
N PHE A 305 28.90 1.79 21.35
CA PHE A 305 29.34 2.44 20.11
C PHE A 305 28.75 1.76 18.85
N SER A 306 28.73 0.42 18.82
CA SER A 306 28.13 -0.34 17.71
C SER A 306 26.64 -0.04 17.52
N THR A 307 25.87 0.13 18.61
CA THR A 307 24.42 0.39 18.53
C THR A 307 24.08 1.76 17.94
N LEU A 308 24.88 2.79 18.19
CA LEU A 308 24.65 4.14 17.63
C LEU A 308 24.86 4.17 16.12
N TRP A 309 25.94 3.54 15.64
CA TRP A 309 26.24 3.46 14.20
C TRP A 309 25.20 2.66 13.43
N LEU A 310 24.78 1.50 13.98
CA LEU A 310 23.74 0.68 13.37
C LEU A 310 22.41 1.42 13.27
N ASN A 311 22.06 2.22 14.27
CA ASN A 311 20.83 3.02 14.24
C ASN A 311 20.89 4.12 13.16
N ARG A 312 22.05 4.78 12.99
CA ARG A 312 22.25 5.75 11.89
C ARG A 312 22.15 5.11 10.52
N LEU A 313 22.77 3.95 10.34
CA LEU A 313 22.72 3.20 9.08
C LEU A 313 21.29 2.76 8.76
N PHE A 314 20.56 2.27 9.77
CA PHE A 314 19.16 1.89 9.62
C PHE A 314 18.28 3.09 9.24
N TRP A 315 18.46 4.23 9.91
CA TRP A 315 17.73 5.45 9.55
C TRP A 315 18.03 5.91 8.11
N LEU A 316 19.30 5.88 7.70
CA LEU A 316 19.69 6.23 6.32
C LEU A 316 19.04 5.28 5.30
N TYR A 317 18.98 4.00 5.62
CA TYR A 317 18.29 3.00 4.82
C TYR A 317 16.78 3.29 4.68
N GLN A 318 16.10 3.62 5.79
CA GLN A 318 14.67 3.98 5.75
C GLN A 318 14.42 5.25 4.92
N PHE A 319 15.26 6.27 5.10
CA PHE A 319 15.18 7.52 4.35
C PHE A 319 15.40 7.29 2.84
N ALA A 320 16.44 6.54 2.48
CA ALA A 320 16.72 6.19 1.09
C ALA A 320 15.56 5.39 0.46
N GLY A 321 15.00 4.43 1.20
CA GLY A 321 13.82 3.68 0.76
C GLY A 321 12.61 4.58 0.52
N ALA A 322 12.35 5.53 1.42
CA ALA A 322 11.24 6.47 1.29
C ALA A 322 11.40 7.41 0.09
N VAL A 323 12.60 7.95 -0.13
CA VAL A 323 12.91 8.78 -1.30
C VAL A 323 12.73 7.98 -2.58
N PHE A 324 13.25 6.75 -2.63
CA PHE A 324 13.13 5.87 -3.80
C PHE A 324 11.66 5.56 -4.13
N CYS A 325 10.86 5.20 -3.12
CA CYS A 325 9.42 4.96 -3.31
C CYS A 325 8.68 6.23 -3.77
N THR A 326 9.03 7.39 -3.23
CA THR A 326 8.44 8.69 -3.62
C THR A 326 8.68 8.98 -5.11
N VAL A 327 9.92 8.84 -5.57
CA VAL A 327 10.29 9.08 -6.97
C VAL A 327 9.48 8.18 -7.90
N ALA A 328 9.36 6.89 -7.57
CA ALA A 328 8.59 5.95 -8.38
C ALA A 328 7.10 6.26 -8.41
N ILE A 329 6.48 6.56 -7.26
CA ILE A 329 5.06 6.92 -7.19
C ILE A 329 4.77 8.15 -8.06
N VAL A 330 5.59 9.20 -7.95
CA VAL A 330 5.44 10.43 -8.73
C VAL A 330 5.69 10.18 -10.22
N TYR A 331 6.72 9.40 -10.57
CA TYR A 331 7.04 9.07 -11.95
C TYR A 331 5.90 8.28 -12.61
N SER A 332 5.44 7.20 -11.98
CA SER A 332 4.35 6.37 -12.50
C SER A 332 3.03 7.13 -12.59
N PHE A 333 2.71 7.98 -11.60
CA PHE A 333 1.51 8.81 -11.64
C PHE A 333 1.54 9.83 -12.79
N ASN A 334 2.65 10.55 -12.95
CA ASN A 334 2.82 11.50 -14.06
C ASN A 334 2.72 10.79 -15.41
N TYR A 335 3.34 9.61 -15.54
CA TYR A 335 3.24 8.81 -16.75
C TYR A 335 1.79 8.41 -17.08
N ILE A 336 1.04 7.88 -16.10
CA ILE A 336 -0.38 7.52 -16.29
C ILE A 336 -1.19 8.76 -16.67
N ARG A 337 -0.99 9.88 -15.98
CA ARG A 337 -1.71 11.13 -16.26
C ARG A 337 -1.45 11.62 -17.68
N ASP A 338 -0.19 11.66 -18.10
CA ASP A 338 0.18 12.15 -19.43
C ASP A 338 -0.36 11.20 -20.52
N LEU A 339 -0.35 9.89 -20.27
CA LEU A 339 -0.92 8.88 -21.17
C LEU A 339 -2.44 9.02 -21.30
N ARG A 340 -3.16 9.24 -20.18
CA ARG A 340 -4.61 9.49 -20.17
C ARG A 340 -4.96 10.80 -20.88
N ASN A 341 -4.19 11.87 -20.62
CA ASN A 341 -4.38 13.16 -21.28
C ASN A 341 -4.21 13.06 -22.81
N TRP A 342 -3.25 12.25 -23.26
CA TRP A 342 -3.07 11.97 -24.68
C TRP A 342 -4.27 11.19 -25.25
N MET A 343 -4.71 10.12 -24.57
CA MET A 343 -5.86 9.32 -25.03
C MET A 343 -7.16 10.14 -25.07
N ASP A 344 -7.37 11.04 -24.12
CA ASP A 344 -8.53 11.93 -24.06
C ASP A 344 -8.61 12.89 -25.26
N GLN A 345 -7.46 13.26 -25.84
CA GLN A 345 -7.38 14.11 -27.04
C GLN A 345 -7.35 13.31 -28.34
N SER A 346 -7.17 11.99 -28.22
CA SER A 346 -7.04 11.09 -29.37
C SER A 346 -8.37 10.96 -30.12
N PRO A 347 -8.36 11.02 -31.47
CA PRO A 347 -9.55 10.76 -32.28
C PRO A 347 -9.91 9.27 -32.31
N TRP A 348 -9.06 8.38 -31.78
CA TRP A 348 -9.30 6.95 -31.78
C TRP A 348 -10.39 6.53 -30.80
N LEU A 349 -10.46 7.19 -29.64
CA LEU A 349 -11.33 6.81 -28.53
C LEU A 349 -12.81 6.95 -28.92
N GLN A 350 -13.57 5.89 -28.65
CA GLN A 350 -15.03 5.91 -28.75
C GLN A 350 -15.59 6.79 -27.63
N ARG A 351 -16.17 7.94 -28.02
CA ARG A 351 -16.82 8.88 -27.12
C ARG A 351 -18.30 8.58 -27.00
N GLU A 352 -18.88 8.96 -25.88
CA GLU A 352 -20.33 8.97 -25.70
C GLU A 352 -21.00 9.98 -26.67
N PRO A 353 -22.34 9.91 -26.87
CA PRO A 353 -23.06 10.85 -27.74
C PRO A 353 -22.91 12.33 -27.35
N ASP A 354 -22.57 12.61 -26.09
CA ASP A 354 -22.28 13.95 -25.58
C ASP A 354 -20.84 14.41 -25.83
N GLY A 355 -20.01 13.56 -26.45
CA GLY A 355 -18.59 13.81 -26.74
C GLY A 355 -17.67 13.61 -25.55
N THR A 356 -18.18 13.12 -24.42
CA THR A 356 -17.38 12.87 -23.22
C THR A 356 -16.60 11.56 -23.33
N ASN A 357 -15.47 11.50 -22.62
CA ASN A 357 -14.65 10.30 -22.50
C ASN A 357 -15.21 9.44 -21.35
N PRO A 358 -15.67 8.20 -21.62
CA PRO A 358 -16.17 7.30 -20.58
C PRO A 358 -15.17 7.00 -19.45
N GLU A 359 -13.86 7.09 -19.71
CA GLU A 359 -12.82 6.88 -18.69
C GLU A 359 -12.73 8.04 -17.69
N ASN A 360 -13.37 9.19 -17.96
CA ASN A 360 -13.49 10.30 -17.01
C ASN A 360 -14.74 10.20 -16.12
N ASP A 361 -15.64 9.24 -16.38
CA ASP A 361 -16.76 8.95 -15.50
C ASP A 361 -16.32 8.04 -14.35
N ALA A 362 -16.39 8.55 -13.12
CA ALA A 362 -16.01 7.82 -11.91
C ALA A 362 -17.13 6.92 -11.34
N THR A 363 -18.30 6.86 -11.98
CA THR A 363 -19.48 6.16 -11.44
C THR A 363 -19.53 4.66 -11.77
N THR A 364 -18.63 4.17 -12.62
CA THR A 364 -18.61 2.76 -13.01
C THR A 364 -18.28 1.83 -11.84
N PHE A 365 -18.86 0.62 -11.87
CA PHE A 365 -18.78 -0.34 -10.76
C PHE A 365 -17.33 -0.70 -10.39
N GLY A 366 -16.45 -0.91 -11.36
CA GLY A 366 -15.05 -1.24 -11.10
C GLY A 366 -14.26 -0.11 -10.44
N GLN A 367 -14.68 1.15 -10.61
CA GLN A 367 -14.06 2.31 -9.96
C GLN A 367 -14.60 2.56 -8.54
N LEU A 368 -15.87 2.22 -8.28
CA LEU A 368 -16.48 2.40 -6.96
C LEU A 368 -15.85 1.50 -5.90
N VAL A 369 -15.45 0.27 -6.25
CA VAL A 369 -14.87 -0.68 -5.29
C VAL A 369 -13.58 -0.13 -4.65
N PRO A 370 -12.55 0.30 -5.40
CA PRO A 370 -11.36 0.94 -4.84
C PRO A 370 -11.67 2.21 -4.01
N LEU A 371 -12.64 3.02 -4.43
CA LEU A 371 -13.06 4.22 -3.67
C LEU A 371 -13.68 3.85 -2.31
N LEU A 372 -14.49 2.79 -2.26
CA LEU A 372 -15.04 2.26 -1.01
C LEU A 372 -13.94 1.67 -0.11
N LEU A 373 -12.92 1.02 -0.68
CA LEU A 373 -11.78 0.54 0.10
C LEU A 373 -11.01 1.68 0.78
N ILE A 374 -10.87 2.84 0.14
CA ILE A 374 -10.28 4.04 0.74
C ILE A 374 -11.11 4.52 1.93
N LEU A 375 -12.43 4.53 1.77
CA LEU A 375 -13.33 4.90 2.85
C LEU A 375 -13.16 3.95 4.05
N LEU A 376 -12.99 2.65 3.81
CA LEU A 376 -12.69 1.69 4.88
C LEU A 376 -11.35 1.97 5.56
N THR A 377 -10.31 2.43 4.84
CA THR A 377 -9.04 2.84 5.47
C THR A 377 -9.27 3.98 6.46
N ILE A 378 -10.07 4.97 6.05
CA ILE A 378 -10.40 6.13 6.86
C ILE A 378 -11.16 5.68 8.13
N PHE A 379 -12.12 4.77 8.00
CA PHE A 379 -12.82 4.20 9.15
C PHE A 379 -11.88 3.45 10.10
N VAL A 380 -10.96 2.64 9.57
CA VAL A 380 -9.95 1.94 10.38
C VAL A 380 -9.03 2.93 11.10
N VAL A 381 -8.64 4.03 10.46
CA VAL A 381 -7.87 5.10 11.12
C VAL A 381 -8.66 5.68 12.29
N PHE A 382 -9.93 6.02 12.10
CA PHE A 382 -10.76 6.55 13.18
C PHE A 382 -10.96 5.55 14.33
N GLN A 383 -11.16 4.27 14.03
CA GLN A 383 -11.25 3.21 15.04
C GLN A 383 -9.96 3.11 15.85
N LEU A 384 -8.80 3.07 15.19
CA LEU A 384 -7.49 3.00 15.87
C LEU A 384 -7.22 4.22 16.74
N VAL A 385 -7.57 5.41 16.26
CA VAL A 385 -7.45 6.64 17.05
C VAL A 385 -8.41 6.60 18.24
N GLY A 386 -9.65 6.12 18.04
CA GLY A 386 -10.66 5.93 19.09
C GLY A 386 -10.19 5.00 20.19
N ASP A 387 -9.70 3.81 19.83
CA ASP A 387 -9.20 2.79 20.76
C ASP A 387 -7.99 3.29 21.56
N LYS A 388 -7.10 4.04 20.90
CA LYS A 388 -5.94 4.63 21.57
C LYS A 388 -6.33 5.79 22.48
N TYR A 389 -7.35 6.56 22.11
CA TYR A 389 -7.89 7.61 22.95
C TYR A 389 -8.60 7.04 24.19
N SER A 390 -9.37 5.96 24.05
CA SER A 390 -10.00 5.28 25.19
C SER A 390 -8.95 4.68 26.13
N GLU A 391 -7.93 4.00 25.59
CA GLU A 391 -6.82 3.45 26.38
C GLU A 391 -6.08 4.55 27.16
N TYR A 392 -5.81 5.70 26.53
CA TYR A 392 -5.19 6.84 27.18
C TYR A 392 -6.07 7.41 28.32
N ARG A 393 -7.39 7.49 28.09
CA ARG A 393 -8.35 7.97 29.09
C ARG A 393 -8.42 7.04 30.30
N GLU A 394 -8.38 5.72 30.09
CA GLU A 394 -8.39 4.74 31.18
C GLU A 394 -7.12 4.82 32.02
N ARG A 395 -5.94 4.88 31.40
CA ARG A 395 -4.66 5.05 32.12
C ARG A 395 -4.60 6.35 32.92
N THR A 396 -5.22 7.42 32.41
CA THR A 396 -5.29 8.69 33.14
C THR A 396 -6.16 8.55 34.40
N LYS A 397 -7.32 7.87 34.28
CA LYS A 397 -8.18 7.59 35.43
C LYS A 397 -7.51 6.68 36.46
N GLU A 398 -6.75 5.67 36.03
CA GLU A 398 -5.99 4.80 36.94
C GLU A 398 -4.92 5.60 37.69
N LYS A 399 -4.17 6.44 36.98
CA LYS A 399 -3.17 7.30 37.61
C LYS A 399 -3.78 8.29 38.61
N ASP A 400 -4.91 8.91 38.26
CA ASP A 400 -5.61 9.82 39.18
C ASP A 400 -6.09 9.09 40.44
N LYS A 401 -6.48 7.81 40.33
CA LYS A 401 -6.82 6.96 41.48
C LYS A 401 -5.58 6.64 42.32
N GLU A 402 -4.47 6.25 41.71
CA GLU A 402 -3.21 5.98 42.40
C GLU A 402 -2.69 7.22 43.14
N ASP A 403 -2.73 8.39 42.50
CA ASP A 403 -2.32 9.67 43.09
C ASP A 403 -3.25 10.05 44.27
N LEU A 404 -4.56 9.80 44.16
CA LEU A 404 -5.53 10.03 45.24
C LEU A 404 -5.31 9.06 46.42
N GLU A 405 -5.03 7.79 46.16
CA GLU A 405 -4.71 6.79 47.18
C GLU A 405 -3.37 7.11 47.88
N ALA A 406 -2.36 7.57 47.14
CA ALA A 406 -1.09 8.01 47.70
C ALA A 406 -1.27 9.23 48.62
N LEU A 407 -2.12 10.20 48.23
CA LEU A 407 -2.48 11.34 49.07
C LEU A 407 -3.24 10.92 50.34
N ALA A 408 -4.19 9.99 50.22
CA ALA A 408 -4.95 9.45 51.34
C ALA A 408 -4.07 8.66 52.33
N ASN A 409 -3.06 7.93 51.86
CA ASN A 409 -2.10 7.25 52.72
C ASN A 409 -1.15 8.24 53.42
N LYS A 410 -0.76 9.31 52.74
CA LYS A 410 0.09 10.37 53.32
C LYS A 410 -0.64 11.13 54.43
N SER A 411 -1.94 11.40 54.28
CA SER A 411 -2.71 12.06 55.34
C SER A 411 -2.86 11.18 56.59
N ARG A 412 -3.14 9.88 56.44
CA ARG A 412 -3.20 8.93 57.58
C ARG A 412 -1.88 8.86 58.37
N PHE A 413 -0.74 8.94 57.70
CA PHE A 413 0.56 8.89 58.38
C PHE A 413 0.86 10.17 59.18
N SER A 414 0.41 11.34 58.69
CA SER A 414 0.63 12.62 59.38
C SER A 414 -0.21 12.77 60.66
N GLU A 415 -1.37 12.11 60.74
CA GLU A 415 -2.26 12.20 61.89
C GLU A 415 -1.76 11.37 63.09
N SER A 416 -0.92 10.36 62.85
CA SER A 416 -0.37 9.46 63.88
C SER A 416 0.86 10.02 64.62
N SER A 417 1.39 11.19 64.25
CA SER A 417 2.67 11.72 64.79
C SER A 417 2.52 12.92 65.73
N THR A 418 1.31 13.29 66.14
CA THR A 418 1.10 14.37 67.11
C THR A 418 0.81 13.81 68.51
N ASP A 419 1.83 13.24 69.15
CA ASP A 419 1.90 13.18 70.61
C ASP A 419 2.13 14.61 71.14
N ILE A 420 1.05 15.40 71.20
CA ILE A 420 1.03 16.65 71.97
C ILE A 420 0.83 16.26 73.44
N PRO A 421 1.75 16.63 74.36
CA PRO A 421 1.58 16.36 75.78
C PRO A 421 0.29 17.01 76.29
N GLU A 422 -0.55 16.15 76.86
CA GLU A 422 -1.86 16.41 77.42
C GLU A 422 -1.85 17.58 78.43
N LYS A 423 -2.47 18.71 78.07
CA LYS A 423 -2.86 19.74 79.04
C LYS A 423 -4.38 19.81 79.11
N LYS A 424 -4.94 19.23 80.18
CA LYS A 424 -6.35 19.23 80.54
C LYS A 424 -6.94 20.64 80.53
N SER A 425 -7.93 20.87 79.68
CA SER A 425 -9.01 21.83 79.93
C SER A 425 -10.30 21.32 79.31
N SER A 426 -11.25 20.99 80.18
CA SER A 426 -12.60 20.56 79.86
C SER A 426 -13.42 21.70 79.26
N ILE A 427 -13.89 21.56 78.02
CA ILE A 427 -15.01 22.33 77.50
C ILE A 427 -15.95 21.37 76.77
N THR A 428 -17.13 21.22 77.34
CA THR A 428 -18.27 20.47 76.80
C THR A 428 -18.92 21.31 75.70
N ALA A 429 -18.91 20.82 74.47
CA ALA A 429 -19.70 21.38 73.37
C ALA A 429 -20.65 20.30 72.83
N THR A 430 -21.94 20.58 72.94
CA THR A 430 -23.05 19.78 72.43
C THR A 430 -23.06 19.85 70.90
N VAL A 431 -22.88 18.70 70.23
CA VAL A 431 -23.00 18.60 68.77
C VAL A 431 -24.39 18.09 68.40
N THR A 432 -25.15 18.95 67.74
CA THR A 432 -26.43 18.65 67.11
C THR A 432 -26.22 17.79 65.87
N SER A 433 -26.83 16.60 65.85
CA SER A 433 -26.79 15.65 64.74
C SER A 433 -27.57 16.15 63.52
N ILE A 434 -26.94 16.15 62.34
CA ILE A 434 -27.58 16.38 61.04
C ILE A 434 -28.04 15.03 60.45
N PRO A 435 -29.21 14.94 59.76
CA PRO A 435 -29.78 13.68 59.32
C PRO A 435 -29.08 13.10 58.08
N SER A 436 -29.06 11.78 58.01
CA SER A 436 -28.55 10.97 56.90
C SER A 436 -29.37 11.13 55.61
N THR A 437 -28.69 11.47 54.51
CA THR A 437 -29.23 11.44 53.15
C THR A 437 -29.35 10.00 52.61
N PRO A 438 -30.41 9.65 51.86
CA PRO A 438 -30.66 8.29 51.43
C PRO A 438 -29.83 7.89 50.20
N VAL A 439 -29.29 6.67 50.25
CA VAL A 439 -28.59 5.99 49.16
C VAL A 439 -29.59 5.60 48.07
N LYS A 440 -29.39 6.12 46.86
CA LYS A 440 -30.17 5.78 45.67
C LYS A 440 -29.67 4.46 45.08
N LYS A 441 -30.41 3.37 45.28
CA LYS A 441 -30.21 2.07 44.59
C LYS A 441 -30.55 2.23 43.10
N SER A 442 -29.58 2.07 42.21
CA SER A 442 -29.83 1.88 40.77
C SER A 442 -30.00 0.39 40.49
N SER A 443 -31.24 -0.05 40.30
CA SER A 443 -31.59 -1.35 39.71
C SER A 443 -31.55 -1.23 38.19
N TRP A 444 -30.59 -1.88 37.54
CA TRP A 444 -30.68 -2.19 36.12
C TRP A 444 -31.21 -3.62 35.98
N PRO A 445 -32.24 -3.88 35.16
CA PRO A 445 -32.65 -5.23 34.83
C PRO A 445 -31.66 -5.83 33.82
N LEU A 446 -31.26 -7.07 34.09
CA LEU A 446 -30.70 -7.99 33.11
C LEU A 446 -31.83 -8.35 32.13
N GLU A 447 -31.71 -7.89 30.89
CA GLU A 447 -32.56 -8.33 29.78
C GLU A 447 -31.76 -9.37 28.98
N SER A 448 -32.11 -10.63 29.22
CA SER A 448 -31.74 -11.78 28.41
C SER A 448 -32.65 -11.83 27.19
N ASP A 449 -32.12 -11.53 26.01
CA ASP A 449 -32.84 -11.75 24.75
C ASP A 449 -32.05 -12.78 23.91
N ASP A 450 -32.42 -14.05 24.09
CA ASP A 450 -32.10 -15.14 23.19
C ASP A 450 -32.98 -14.97 21.94
N ARG A 451 -32.39 -14.46 20.85
CA ARG A 451 -32.96 -14.61 19.50
C ARG A 451 -32.02 -15.34 18.57
N GLU A 452 -32.28 -16.63 18.50
CA GLU A 452 -31.90 -17.53 17.42
C GLU A 452 -32.54 -17.04 16.11
N ILE A 453 -31.74 -16.42 15.23
CA ILE A 453 -32.15 -16.12 13.86
C ILE A 453 -31.65 -17.25 12.97
N THR A 454 -32.52 -18.23 12.72
CA THR A 454 -32.35 -19.22 11.65
C THR A 454 -32.77 -18.58 10.32
N THR A 455 -31.82 -18.12 9.50
CA THR A 455 -32.08 -17.74 8.11
C THR A 455 -31.81 -18.93 7.20
N THR A 456 -32.86 -19.65 6.85
CA THR A 456 -32.88 -20.60 5.73
C THR A 456 -33.03 -19.80 4.44
N SER A 457 -31.97 -19.65 3.66
CA SER A 457 -32.05 -19.10 2.30
C SER A 457 -32.14 -20.24 1.28
N THR A 458 -33.35 -20.43 0.76
CA THR A 458 -33.64 -21.33 -0.35
C THR A 458 -33.14 -20.67 -1.65
N PHE A 459 -32.06 -21.20 -2.22
CA PHE A 459 -31.52 -20.75 -3.50
C PHE A 459 -32.37 -21.36 -4.64
N SER A 460 -33.24 -20.56 -5.25
CA SER A 460 -33.97 -20.92 -6.47
C SER A 460 -33.11 -20.61 -7.69
N SER A 461 -32.55 -21.65 -8.30
CA SER A 461 -31.84 -21.58 -9.57
C SER A 461 -32.84 -21.52 -10.74
N THR A 462 -33.09 -20.32 -11.26
CA THR A 462 -33.75 -20.14 -12.56
C THR A 462 -32.67 -19.96 -13.63
N PRO A 463 -32.60 -20.80 -14.68
CA PRO A 463 -31.62 -20.62 -15.75
C PRO A 463 -32.02 -19.46 -16.65
N LEU A 464 -31.09 -18.53 -16.89
CA LEU A 464 -31.21 -17.48 -17.90
C LEU A 464 -31.00 -18.09 -19.29
N THR A 465 -32.08 -18.20 -20.05
CA THR A 465 -32.06 -18.52 -21.48
C THR A 465 -31.74 -17.22 -22.25
N MET A 466 -30.59 -17.18 -22.94
CA MET A 466 -30.26 -16.07 -23.86
C MET A 466 -31.11 -16.17 -25.14
N PRO A 467 -31.63 -15.04 -25.68
CA PRO A 467 -32.34 -15.04 -26.94
C PRO A 467 -31.36 -15.22 -28.11
N VAL A 468 -31.72 -16.12 -29.02
CA VAL A 468 -31.07 -16.35 -30.31
C VAL A 468 -31.44 -15.18 -31.25
N PRO A 469 -30.50 -14.60 -32.02
CA PRO A 469 -30.84 -13.59 -33.02
C PRO A 469 -31.59 -14.24 -34.19
N GLU A 470 -32.78 -13.73 -34.48
CA GLU A 470 -33.50 -14.03 -35.73
C GLU A 470 -32.64 -13.62 -36.93
N THR A 471 -32.40 -14.59 -37.81
CA THR A 471 -31.87 -14.33 -39.15
C THR A 471 -33.05 -14.00 -40.06
N GLY A 472 -33.19 -12.72 -40.39
CA GLY A 472 -34.12 -12.27 -41.42
C GLY A 472 -33.56 -12.56 -42.81
N ASN A 473 -34.33 -13.31 -43.59
CA ASN A 473 -34.25 -13.39 -45.06
C ASN A 473 -35.00 -12.23 -45.69
#